data_AF-A0A517SJ26-F1
#
_entry.id   AF-A0A517SJ26-F1
#
_cell.length_a   1.000
_cell.length_b   1.000
_cell.length_c   1.000
_cell.angle_alpha   90.00
_cell.angle_beta   90.00
_cell.angle_gamma   90.00
#
_symmetry.space_group_name_H-M   'P 1'
#
loop_
_entity.id
_entity.type
_entity.pdbx_description
1 polymer ?
#
loop_
_entity_poly.entity_id
_entity_poly.type
_entity_poly.pdbx_seq_one_letter_code
_entity_poly.pdbx_strand_id
1 'polypeptide(L)'
;MCSRFLLGGLVLCCSIGASASGNELLTKLDRTIVREPKYENRPRYTLLVFGDRAQQLIWMVEDGQILYIDRNANRDLTDDGPIQATNLNKPGLVSSRLRLQYVLTEFGTADSFLHKDFSLHRWNNDAESQDSYGLSLSVDGAVPMYSGWFNAFWAATPKEAPVFHFAAPLTPHLLRSKEFVIGRPLDRLSICFANIGLEKADATRLSIDSLPAGVTFEVDIDWPVAQGSKPLKTRHTIHERCCYWEFYTTTFRAPAEAVPGSATVTVHVPIGFPLPLATNQFQVPVVANATKAD
;
A
#
# COMPACT_ATOMS: atom_id res chain seq x y z
N MET A 1 -68.17 -3.96 22.95
CA MET A 1 -66.93 -3.16 22.98
C MET A 1 -65.78 -4.06 22.58
N CYS A 2 -65.25 -3.93 21.36
CA CYS A 2 -64.13 -4.72 20.88
C CYS A 2 -63.17 -3.76 20.18
N SER A 3 -62.05 -3.46 20.83
CA SER A 3 -61.05 -2.49 20.35
C SER A 3 -59.96 -3.22 19.59
N ARG A 4 -59.75 -2.85 18.32
CA ARG A 4 -58.64 -3.32 17.49
C ARG A 4 -57.59 -2.21 17.41
N PHE A 5 -56.41 -2.46 17.95
CA PHE A 5 -55.21 -1.65 17.72
C PHE A 5 -54.49 -2.17 16.47
N LEU A 6 -54.25 -1.28 15.51
CA LEU A 6 -53.36 -1.51 14.36
C LEU A 6 -52.01 -0.87 14.66
N LEU A 7 -50.98 -1.68 14.87
CA LEU A 7 -49.57 -1.24 14.85
C LEU A 7 -49.10 -1.14 13.39
N GLY A 8 -48.73 0.05 12.94
CA GLY A 8 -48.00 0.27 11.69
C GLY A 8 -46.50 0.19 11.94
N GLY A 9 -45.83 -0.79 11.32
CA GLY A 9 -44.36 -0.90 11.33
C GLY A 9 -43.74 -0.07 10.21
N LEU A 10 -42.91 0.91 10.58
CA LEU A 10 -42.07 1.67 9.65
C LEU A 10 -40.84 0.83 9.27
N VAL A 11 -40.79 0.32 8.04
CA VAL A 11 -39.62 -0.38 7.50
C VAL A 11 -38.60 0.66 7.03
N LEU A 12 -37.55 0.87 7.82
CA LEU A 12 -36.41 1.72 7.45
C LEU A 12 -35.51 0.94 6.49
N CYS A 13 -35.63 1.23 5.19
CA CYS A 13 -34.78 0.63 4.16
C CYS A 13 -33.38 1.27 4.24
N CYS A 14 -32.45 0.63 4.95
CA CYS A 14 -31.02 1.00 4.89
C CYS A 14 -30.47 0.67 3.49
N SER A 15 -30.39 1.68 2.63
CA SER A 15 -29.68 1.58 1.36
C SER A 15 -28.20 1.36 1.64
N ILE A 16 -27.72 0.13 1.47
CA ILE A 16 -26.30 -0.17 1.43
C ILE A 16 -25.75 0.47 0.16
N GLY A 17 -25.17 1.66 0.28
CA GLY A 17 -24.50 2.32 -0.83
C GLY A 17 -23.36 1.44 -1.33
N ALA A 18 -23.36 1.11 -2.62
CA ALA A 18 -22.25 0.42 -3.24
C ALA A 18 -20.99 1.29 -3.13
N SER A 19 -19.99 0.80 -2.39
CA SER A 19 -18.68 1.44 -2.34
C SER A 19 -18.11 1.48 -3.76
N ALA A 20 -17.99 2.68 -4.32
CA ALA A 20 -17.28 2.87 -5.58
C ALA A 20 -15.89 2.25 -5.44
N SER A 21 -15.47 1.46 -6.43
CA SER A 21 -14.14 0.85 -6.42
C SER A 21 -13.08 1.95 -6.27
N GLY A 22 -12.08 1.77 -5.40
CA GLY A 22 -11.08 2.80 -5.10
C GLY A 22 -10.43 3.41 -6.36
N ASN A 23 -10.29 2.64 -7.43
CA ASN A 23 -9.75 3.12 -8.70
C ASN A 23 -10.63 4.19 -9.37
N GLU A 24 -11.96 4.08 -9.31
CA GLU A 24 -12.85 5.06 -9.93
C GLU A 24 -12.69 6.44 -9.28
N LEU A 25 -12.55 6.46 -7.96
CA LEU A 25 -12.28 7.68 -7.20
C LEU A 25 -10.97 8.34 -7.67
N LEU A 26 -9.89 7.56 -7.78
CA LEU A 26 -8.57 8.09 -8.16
C LEU A 26 -8.53 8.65 -9.58
N THR A 27 -9.32 8.09 -10.51
CA THR A 27 -9.36 8.59 -11.91
C THR A 27 -10.05 9.94 -12.05
N LYS A 28 -10.84 10.36 -11.06
CA LYS A 28 -11.62 11.61 -11.07
C LYS A 28 -10.96 12.74 -10.26
N LEU A 29 -9.75 12.53 -9.77
CA LEU A 29 -9.01 13.53 -9.00
C LEU A 29 -8.72 14.77 -9.85
N ASP A 30 -8.98 15.94 -9.28
CA ASP A 30 -8.52 17.21 -9.85
C ASP A 30 -7.01 17.36 -9.60
N ARG A 31 -6.24 17.25 -10.68
CA ARG A 31 -4.77 17.30 -10.67
C ARG A 31 -4.22 18.71 -10.96
N THR A 32 -5.01 19.75 -10.75
CA THR A 32 -4.55 21.12 -10.94
C THR A 32 -3.55 21.51 -9.85
N ILE A 33 -2.40 22.06 -10.23
CA ILE A 33 -1.50 22.76 -9.30
C ILE A 33 -1.85 24.24 -9.38
N VAL A 34 -2.16 24.88 -8.25
CA VAL A 34 -2.57 26.29 -8.19
C VAL A 34 -1.40 27.20 -8.52
N ARG A 35 -0.21 26.87 -8.01
CA ARG A 35 1.01 27.65 -8.26
C ARG A 35 2.25 26.79 -8.16
N GLU A 36 3.13 26.95 -9.13
CA GLU A 36 4.43 26.26 -9.19
C GLU A 36 5.57 27.25 -8.94
N PRO A 37 6.67 26.82 -8.29
CA PRO A 37 7.90 27.60 -8.23
C PRO A 37 8.57 27.68 -9.60
N LYS A 38 9.53 28.59 -9.73
CA LYS A 38 10.40 28.61 -10.91
C LYS A 38 11.44 27.49 -10.78
N TYR A 39 11.23 26.40 -11.52
CA TYR A 39 12.17 25.29 -11.57
C TYR A 39 13.48 25.66 -12.29
N GLU A 40 14.59 25.11 -11.80
CA GLU A 40 15.93 25.27 -12.38
C GLU A 40 16.28 24.12 -13.34
N ASN A 41 15.76 22.93 -13.09
CA ASN A 41 15.90 21.75 -13.94
C ASN A 41 14.52 21.30 -14.44
N ARG A 42 14.49 20.10 -15.04
CA ARG A 42 13.25 19.48 -15.51
C ARG A 42 12.47 18.91 -14.31
N PRO A 43 11.29 19.45 -13.95
CA PRO A 43 10.52 18.97 -12.82
C PRO A 43 9.97 17.55 -13.05
N ARG A 44 9.81 16.81 -11.95
CA ARG A 44 9.29 15.45 -11.88
C ARG A 44 8.16 15.39 -10.87
N TYR A 45 7.00 14.88 -11.26
CA TYR A 45 5.75 15.03 -10.52
C TYR A 45 5.23 13.71 -9.93
N THR A 46 4.71 13.79 -8.72
CA THR A 46 3.99 12.73 -8.01
C THR A 46 2.84 13.34 -7.21
N LEU A 47 1.72 12.64 -7.12
CA LEU A 47 0.60 13.04 -6.28
C LEU A 47 0.42 12.02 -5.14
N LEU A 48 0.49 12.48 -3.90
CA LEU A 48 0.06 11.69 -2.75
C LEU A 48 -1.39 12.04 -2.44
N VAL A 49 -2.21 11.03 -2.15
CA VAL A 49 -3.58 11.23 -1.69
C VAL A 49 -3.82 10.47 -0.40
N PHE A 50 -4.59 11.08 0.50
CA PHE A 50 -4.81 10.57 1.84
C PHE A 50 -6.29 10.41 2.19
N GLY A 51 -6.55 9.38 2.99
CA GLY A 51 -7.87 9.06 3.55
C GLY A 51 -8.70 8.15 2.65
N ASP A 52 -9.75 7.57 3.21
CA ASP A 52 -10.65 6.62 2.54
C ASP A 52 -11.22 7.12 1.20
N ARG A 53 -11.49 8.42 1.10
CA ARG A 53 -12.04 9.08 -0.09
C ARG A 53 -11.04 10.02 -0.79
N ALA A 54 -9.74 9.82 -0.58
CA ALA A 54 -8.68 10.61 -1.22
C ALA A 54 -8.90 12.13 -1.07
N GLN A 55 -9.36 12.54 0.11
CA GLN A 55 -9.85 13.90 0.38
C GLN A 55 -8.75 14.95 0.53
N GLN A 56 -7.53 14.52 0.84
CA GLN A 56 -6.37 15.40 0.90
C GLN A 56 -5.40 15.01 -0.21
N LEU A 57 -4.99 16.01 -0.99
CA LEU A 57 -4.11 15.88 -2.13
C LEU A 57 -2.84 16.66 -1.83
N ILE A 58 -1.68 16.01 -1.92
CA ILE A 58 -0.38 16.60 -1.63
C ILE A 58 0.50 16.42 -2.87
N TRP A 59 0.82 17.52 -3.52
CA TRP A 59 1.77 17.52 -4.63
C TRP A 59 3.20 17.38 -4.15
N MET A 60 3.96 16.55 -4.86
CA MET A 60 5.41 16.47 -4.75
C MET A 60 6.04 16.74 -6.11
N VAL A 61 7.03 17.62 -6.14
CA VAL A 61 7.81 17.92 -7.34
C VAL A 61 9.29 17.89 -7.03
N GLU A 62 10.02 16.99 -7.68
CA GLU A 62 11.48 16.97 -7.61
C GLU A 62 12.08 17.76 -8.78
N ASP A 63 13.00 18.66 -8.45
CA ASP A 63 13.75 19.51 -9.37
C ASP A 63 15.25 19.32 -9.10
N GLY A 64 15.88 18.40 -9.84
CA GLY A 64 17.29 18.04 -9.63
C GLY A 64 17.54 17.33 -8.30
N GLN A 65 18.01 18.06 -7.28
CA GLN A 65 18.22 17.59 -5.89
C GLN A 65 17.39 18.39 -4.89
N ILE A 66 16.39 19.11 -5.40
CA ILE A 66 15.45 19.92 -4.61
C ILE A 66 14.09 19.22 -4.66
N LEU A 67 13.42 19.13 -3.53
CA LEU A 67 12.06 18.60 -3.43
C LEU A 67 11.09 19.70 -2.96
N TYR A 68 10.06 19.96 -3.74
CA TYR A 68 8.91 20.77 -3.36
C TYR A 68 7.77 19.86 -2.92
N ILE A 69 7.15 20.18 -1.80
CA ILE A 69 5.98 19.47 -1.26
C ILE A 69 4.95 20.52 -0.90
N ASP A 70 3.71 20.30 -1.31
CA ASP A 70 2.54 21.06 -0.88
C ASP A 70 2.22 20.71 0.57
N ARG A 71 2.80 21.42 1.55
CA ARG A 71 2.76 20.97 2.94
C ARG A 71 1.43 21.26 3.62
N ASN A 72 0.54 22.02 3.00
CA ASN A 72 -0.75 22.42 3.58
C ASN A 72 -1.95 22.02 2.69
N ALA A 73 -1.73 21.16 1.68
CA ALA A 73 -2.75 20.67 0.76
C ALA A 73 -3.51 21.76 -0.01
N ASN A 74 -2.91 22.95 -0.19
CA ASN A 74 -3.53 24.08 -0.90
C ASN A 74 -3.15 24.12 -2.39
N ARG A 75 -2.27 23.22 -2.82
CA ARG A 75 -1.76 23.08 -4.19
C ARG A 75 -0.90 24.25 -4.67
N ASP A 76 -0.40 25.07 -3.75
CA ASP A 76 0.61 26.11 -3.96
C ASP A 76 1.97 25.58 -3.48
N LEU A 77 2.84 25.22 -4.43
CA LEU A 77 4.18 24.71 -4.13
C LEU A 77 5.19 25.80 -3.79
N THR A 78 4.76 27.07 -3.69
CA THR A 78 5.63 28.22 -3.42
C THR A 78 5.58 28.71 -1.97
N ASP A 79 4.57 28.29 -1.19
CA ASP A 79 4.34 28.79 0.17
C ASP A 79 5.38 28.29 1.19
N ASP A 80 5.76 27.01 1.12
CA ASP A 80 6.58 26.37 2.15
C ASP A 80 8.07 26.28 1.83
N GLY A 81 8.43 26.65 0.60
CA GLY A 81 9.79 26.59 0.08
C GLY A 81 10.33 25.15 -0.14
N PRO A 82 11.50 25.06 -0.77
CA PRO A 82 12.13 23.79 -1.14
C PRO A 82 12.71 23.03 0.07
N ILE A 83 12.75 21.70 -0.05
CA ILE A 83 13.52 20.80 0.80
C ILE A 83 14.80 20.43 0.05
N GLN A 84 15.95 20.69 0.67
CA GLN A 84 17.25 20.32 0.12
C GLN A 84 17.56 18.86 0.44
N ALA A 85 18.07 18.11 -0.53
CA ALA A 85 18.54 16.75 -0.30
C ALA A 85 19.73 16.72 0.66
N THR A 86 19.72 15.77 1.59
CA THR A 86 20.90 15.39 2.38
C THR A 86 21.63 14.25 1.67
N ASN A 87 22.92 14.43 1.39
CA ASN A 87 23.76 13.38 0.81
C ASN A 87 24.19 12.39 1.89
N LEU A 88 23.81 11.12 1.71
CA LEU A 88 24.07 10.03 2.66
C LEU A 88 25.34 9.23 2.34
N ASN A 89 26.11 9.61 1.32
CA ASN A 89 27.37 8.94 1.03
C ASN A 89 28.40 9.22 2.12
N LYS A 90 29.07 8.17 2.60
CA LYS A 90 30.14 8.31 3.59
C LYS A 90 31.31 9.10 2.98
N PRO A 91 31.86 10.10 3.69
CA PRO A 91 33.09 10.76 3.27
C PRO A 91 34.21 9.73 3.05
N GLY A 92 34.89 9.80 1.91
CA GLY A 92 36.03 8.92 1.58
C GLY A 92 35.69 7.64 0.83
N LEU A 93 34.42 7.31 0.60
CA LEU A 93 34.04 6.28 -0.37
C LEU A 93 33.87 6.94 -1.74
N VAL A 94 34.78 6.62 -2.67
CA VAL A 94 34.61 6.92 -4.11
C VAL A 94 33.57 5.96 -4.68
N SER A 95 32.34 6.03 -4.17
CA SER A 95 31.23 5.29 -4.77
C SER A 95 30.56 6.20 -5.79
N SER A 96 30.45 5.73 -7.03
CA SER A 96 29.56 6.29 -8.05
C SER A 96 28.07 6.21 -7.68
N ARG A 97 27.74 5.68 -6.50
CA ARG A 97 26.39 5.53 -5.98
C ARG A 97 25.93 6.85 -5.38
N LEU A 98 24.81 7.36 -5.86
CA LEU A 98 24.06 8.46 -5.30
C LEU A 98 23.13 7.91 -4.20
N ARG A 99 23.14 8.56 -3.03
CA ARG A 99 22.17 8.34 -1.96
C ARG A 99 21.75 9.69 -1.40
N LEU A 100 20.52 10.08 -1.71
CA LEU A 100 19.91 11.31 -1.24
C LEU A 100 18.74 11.00 -0.32
N GLN A 101 18.51 11.88 0.64
CA GLN A 101 17.36 11.82 1.53
C GLN A 101 16.73 13.20 1.65
N TYR A 102 15.40 13.24 1.53
CA TYR A 102 14.58 14.40 1.83
C TYR A 102 13.75 14.10 3.06
N VAL A 103 13.78 14.98 4.06
CA VAL A 103 13.06 14.78 5.31
C VAL A 103 12.15 15.96 5.60
N LEU A 104 10.97 15.67 6.15
CA LEU A 104 10.04 16.66 6.65
C LEU A 104 9.37 16.13 7.91
N THR A 105 9.36 16.94 8.97
CA THR A 105 8.83 16.53 10.27
C THR A 105 7.32 16.35 10.23
N GLU A 106 6.61 17.30 9.60
CA GLU A 106 5.16 17.30 9.52
C GLU A 106 4.63 18.02 8.28
N PHE A 107 3.46 17.61 7.81
CA PHE A 107 2.70 18.25 6.73
C PHE A 107 1.23 17.85 6.80
N GLY A 108 0.37 18.62 6.15
CA GLY A 108 -1.08 18.53 6.18
C GLY A 108 -1.69 19.80 6.76
N THR A 109 -2.99 19.77 7.02
CA THR A 109 -3.68 20.89 7.69
C THR A 109 -4.14 20.48 9.08
N ALA A 110 -4.11 21.41 10.03
CA ALA A 110 -4.59 21.17 11.38
C ALA A 110 -6.08 20.77 11.43
N ASP A 111 -6.87 21.26 10.46
CA ASP A 111 -8.29 20.93 10.31
C ASP A 111 -8.53 19.57 9.62
N SER A 112 -7.45 18.88 9.19
CA SER A 112 -7.53 17.57 8.53
C SER A 112 -6.46 16.61 9.06
N PHE A 113 -5.87 15.80 8.19
CA PHE A 113 -4.82 14.86 8.54
C PHE A 113 -3.48 15.61 8.70
N LEU A 114 -2.84 15.41 9.86
CA LEU A 114 -1.47 15.85 10.10
C LEU A 114 -0.54 14.65 9.98
N HIS A 115 0.20 14.58 8.88
CA HIS A 115 1.19 13.54 8.60
C HIS A 115 2.53 13.90 9.19
N LYS A 116 3.31 12.88 9.57
CA LYS A 116 4.63 13.06 10.20
C LYS A 116 5.69 12.15 9.59
N ASP A 117 6.94 12.38 9.99
CA ASP A 117 8.08 11.51 9.72
C ASP A 117 8.27 11.20 8.22
N PHE A 118 7.99 12.19 7.38
CA PHE A 118 8.19 12.06 5.94
C PHE A 118 9.68 11.88 5.65
N SER A 119 10.01 10.80 4.94
CA SER A 119 11.35 10.55 4.43
C SER A 119 11.25 9.97 3.03
N LEU A 120 11.80 10.69 2.05
CA LEU A 120 11.99 10.19 0.70
C LEU A 120 13.47 9.89 0.48
N HIS A 121 13.78 8.61 0.25
CA HIS A 121 15.09 8.16 -0.14
C HIS A 121 15.16 8.03 -1.65
N ARG A 122 16.24 8.55 -2.24
CA ARG A 122 16.61 8.35 -3.64
C ARG A 122 17.97 7.67 -3.69
N TRP A 123 18.08 6.59 -4.44
CA TRP A 123 19.37 5.92 -4.64
C TRP A 123 19.52 5.39 -6.07
N ASN A 124 20.77 5.20 -6.49
CA ASN A 124 21.10 4.37 -7.64
C ASN A 124 22.14 3.31 -7.23
N ASN A 125 22.15 2.17 -7.91
CA ASN A 125 23.07 1.07 -7.58
C ASN A 125 24.40 1.17 -8.34
N ASP A 126 24.38 1.91 -9.45
CA ASP A 126 25.50 2.24 -10.33
C ASP A 126 25.18 3.53 -11.10
N ALA A 127 26.13 4.04 -11.88
CA ALA A 127 26.00 5.30 -12.60
C ALA A 127 25.02 5.25 -13.78
N GLU A 128 24.68 4.04 -14.26
CA GLU A 128 23.86 3.83 -15.45
C GLU A 128 22.40 3.47 -15.11
N SER A 129 22.13 3.07 -13.86
CA SER A 129 20.81 2.71 -13.38
C SER A 129 19.94 3.94 -13.17
N GLN A 130 18.66 3.77 -13.50
CA GLN A 130 17.63 4.74 -13.16
C GLN A 130 17.56 4.89 -11.64
N ASP A 131 17.29 6.13 -11.19
CA ASP A 131 17.05 6.41 -9.79
C ASP A 131 15.91 5.52 -9.25
N SER A 132 16.16 4.92 -8.09
CA SER A 132 15.16 4.22 -7.29
C SER A 132 14.72 5.10 -6.13
N TYR A 133 13.45 4.96 -5.74
CA TYR A 133 12.84 5.77 -4.71
C TYR A 133 12.14 4.92 -3.66
N GLY A 134 12.18 5.40 -2.42
CA GLY A 134 11.56 4.78 -1.28
C GLY A 134 11.01 5.86 -0.36
N LEU A 135 9.70 5.85 -0.18
CA LEU A 135 8.97 6.79 0.65
C LEU A 135 8.52 6.11 1.93
N SER A 136 8.74 6.77 3.07
CA SER A 136 8.14 6.43 4.36
C SER A 136 7.49 7.67 4.98
N LEU A 137 6.37 7.48 5.68
CA LEU A 137 5.70 8.52 6.47
C LEU A 137 4.76 7.90 7.50
N SER A 138 4.41 8.67 8.52
CA SER A 138 3.37 8.36 9.51
C SER A 138 2.06 9.05 9.12
N VAL A 139 1.05 8.27 8.73
CA VAL A 139 -0.30 8.77 8.45
C VAL A 139 -0.95 9.19 9.76
N ASP A 140 -1.56 10.38 9.76
CA ASP A 140 -2.21 10.97 10.94
C ASP A 140 -1.31 10.94 12.20
N GLY A 141 0.00 11.12 11.97
CA GLY A 141 1.03 11.10 13.00
C GLY A 141 1.24 9.77 13.72
N ALA A 142 0.56 8.69 13.32
CA ALA A 142 0.49 7.46 14.11
C ALA A 142 0.71 6.17 13.30
N VAL A 143 0.31 6.11 12.03
CA VAL A 143 0.31 4.86 11.26
C VAL A 143 1.44 4.88 10.22
N PRO A 144 2.60 4.25 10.49
CA PRO A 144 3.71 4.24 9.55
C PRO A 144 3.35 3.46 8.27
N MET A 145 3.63 4.05 7.12
CA MET A 145 3.40 3.46 5.80
C MET A 145 4.59 3.69 4.88
N TYR A 146 4.73 2.81 3.89
CA TYR A 146 5.82 2.84 2.92
C TYR A 146 5.31 2.80 1.49
N SER A 147 6.07 3.36 0.54
CA SER A 147 5.84 3.15 -0.89
C SER A 147 7.13 3.33 -1.70
N GLY A 148 7.05 3.06 -3.01
CA GLY A 148 8.20 2.99 -3.91
C GLY A 148 8.85 1.59 -3.93
N TRP A 149 10.10 1.53 -4.41
CA TRP A 149 10.95 0.38 -4.72
C TRP A 149 10.71 -0.36 -6.04
N PHE A 150 9.47 -0.54 -6.51
CA PHE A 150 9.22 -1.47 -7.63
C PHE A 150 8.70 -0.79 -8.90
N ASN A 151 8.05 0.37 -8.77
CA ASN A 151 7.40 1.03 -9.89
C ASN A 151 7.82 2.49 -10.09
N ALA A 152 7.25 3.15 -11.11
CA ALA A 152 7.55 4.52 -11.44
C ALA A 152 7.11 5.45 -10.29
N PHE A 153 8.05 6.20 -9.76
CA PHE A 153 7.76 7.17 -8.70
C PHE A 153 7.28 8.50 -9.29
N TRP A 154 7.87 8.91 -10.42
CA TRP A 154 7.69 10.23 -11.01
C TRP A 154 7.13 10.20 -12.44
N ALA A 155 6.46 11.27 -12.85
CA ALA A 155 6.17 11.58 -14.25
C ALA A 155 6.73 12.94 -14.68
N ALA A 156 6.76 13.20 -15.98
CA ALA A 156 7.24 14.46 -16.55
C ALA A 156 6.21 15.59 -16.48
N THR A 157 4.93 15.28 -16.21
CA THR A 157 3.84 16.26 -16.15
C THR A 157 2.90 15.95 -14.98
N PRO A 158 2.19 16.95 -14.41
CA PRO A 158 1.20 16.73 -13.37
C PRO A 158 0.08 15.75 -13.80
N LYS A 159 -0.35 15.84 -15.06
CA LYS A 159 -1.42 15.00 -15.61
C LYS A 159 -1.05 13.51 -15.57
N GLU A 160 0.20 13.17 -15.80
CA GLU A 160 0.71 11.79 -15.84
C GLU A 160 1.28 11.32 -14.49
N ALA A 161 1.28 12.19 -13.47
CA ALA A 161 1.84 11.90 -12.16
C ALA A 161 1.27 10.59 -11.59
N PRO A 162 2.13 9.66 -11.13
CA PRO A 162 1.68 8.51 -10.37
C PRO A 162 0.94 8.97 -9.10
N VAL A 163 -0.14 8.27 -8.75
CA VAL A 163 -0.96 8.59 -7.58
C VAL A 163 -0.78 7.53 -6.52
N PHE A 164 -0.21 7.92 -5.38
CA PHE A 164 0.00 7.04 -4.22
C PHE A 164 -1.10 7.28 -3.18
N HIS A 165 -1.87 6.24 -2.81
CA HIS A 165 -3.04 6.37 -1.95
C HIS A 165 -2.82 5.84 -0.53
N PHE A 166 -2.44 6.73 0.37
CA PHE A 166 -2.24 6.43 1.79
C PHE A 166 -3.55 6.50 2.57
N ALA A 167 -3.64 5.75 3.67
CA ALA A 167 -4.80 5.73 4.56
C ALA A 167 -6.15 5.32 3.93
N ALA A 168 -6.14 4.73 2.73
CA ALA A 168 -7.30 4.02 2.19
C ALA A 168 -7.50 2.67 2.90
N PRO A 169 -8.71 2.08 2.85
CA PRO A 169 -8.93 0.72 3.29
C PRO A 169 -8.00 -0.28 2.60
N LEU A 170 -7.24 -1.02 3.40
CA LEU A 170 -6.15 -1.88 2.93
C LEU A 170 -6.68 -3.18 2.33
N THR A 171 -5.97 -3.71 1.33
CA THR A 171 -6.19 -5.04 0.79
C THR A 171 -5.02 -5.96 1.15
N PRO A 172 -5.25 -7.15 1.71
CA PRO A 172 -4.21 -8.13 1.91
C PRO A 172 -3.77 -8.76 0.58
N HIS A 173 -2.46 -8.99 0.43
CA HIS A 173 -1.88 -9.62 -0.76
C HIS A 173 -0.77 -10.60 -0.37
N LEU A 174 -0.53 -11.61 -1.21
CA LEU A 174 0.73 -12.35 -1.15
C LEU A 174 1.88 -11.45 -1.60
N LEU A 175 2.97 -11.43 -0.83
CA LEU A 175 4.11 -10.56 -1.12
C LEU A 175 5.20 -11.25 -1.96
N ARG A 176 5.55 -12.49 -1.62
CA ARG A 176 6.71 -13.20 -2.20
C ARG A 176 6.36 -14.16 -3.34
N SER A 177 5.11 -14.59 -3.40
CA SER A 177 4.62 -15.58 -4.36
C SER A 177 3.36 -15.06 -5.02
N LYS A 178 3.16 -15.41 -6.30
CA LYS A 178 1.93 -15.08 -7.03
C LYS A 178 0.93 -16.24 -7.03
N GLU A 179 1.34 -17.41 -6.54
CA GLU A 179 0.60 -18.66 -6.60
C GLU A 179 1.06 -19.61 -5.49
N PHE A 180 0.24 -20.61 -5.19
CA PHE A 180 0.62 -21.76 -4.37
C PHE A 180 1.00 -22.94 -5.26
N VAL A 181 2.15 -23.55 -5.00
CA VAL A 181 2.66 -24.67 -5.81
C VAL A 181 2.53 -25.97 -5.02
N ILE A 182 1.70 -26.90 -5.50
CA ILE A 182 1.44 -28.19 -4.86
C ILE A 182 2.70 -29.05 -4.90
N GLY A 183 3.07 -29.65 -3.76
CA GLY A 183 4.23 -30.54 -3.68
C GLY A 183 5.56 -29.82 -3.52
N ARG A 184 5.59 -28.49 -3.54
CA ARG A 184 6.77 -27.71 -3.14
C ARG A 184 7.14 -28.06 -1.68
N PRO A 185 8.44 -28.08 -1.31
CA PRO A 185 8.84 -28.16 0.10
C PRO A 185 8.30 -26.98 0.91
N LEU A 186 8.54 -27.01 2.23
CA LEU A 186 8.19 -25.90 3.13
C LEU A 186 8.53 -24.56 2.49
N ASP A 187 7.52 -23.71 2.45
CA ASP A 187 7.57 -22.39 1.84
C ASP A 187 7.14 -21.35 2.87
N ARG A 188 7.40 -20.09 2.55
CA ARG A 188 7.01 -18.95 3.36
C ARG A 188 5.63 -18.47 2.91
N LEU A 189 4.63 -18.50 3.79
CA LEU A 189 3.39 -17.76 3.55
C LEU A 189 3.61 -16.32 3.97
N SER A 190 3.72 -15.43 2.99
CA SER A 190 4.11 -14.04 3.17
C SER A 190 3.01 -13.10 2.68
N ILE A 191 2.50 -12.25 3.57
CA ILE A 191 1.40 -11.33 3.35
C ILE A 191 1.86 -9.89 3.63
N CYS A 192 1.35 -8.96 2.83
CA CYS A 192 1.37 -7.54 3.15
C CYS A 192 -0.03 -6.95 3.04
N PHE A 193 -0.24 -5.78 3.64
CA PHE A 193 -1.47 -5.00 3.52
C PHE A 193 -1.17 -3.73 2.74
N ALA A 194 -1.86 -3.54 1.63
CA ALA A 194 -1.52 -2.48 0.69
C ALA A 194 -2.74 -1.81 0.07
N ASN A 195 -2.55 -0.57 -0.37
CA ASN A 195 -3.42 0.09 -1.32
C ASN A 195 -2.72 0.16 -2.66
N ILE A 196 -3.42 -0.22 -3.72
CA ILE A 196 -2.91 -0.09 -5.08
C ILE A 196 -3.18 1.36 -5.51
N GLY A 197 -2.12 2.06 -5.90
CA GLY A 197 -2.23 3.41 -6.47
C GLY A 197 -2.84 3.39 -7.88
N LEU A 198 -2.86 4.55 -8.53
CA LEU A 198 -3.29 4.67 -9.93
C LEU A 198 -2.09 4.79 -10.87
N GLU A 199 -2.31 4.49 -12.15
CA GLU A 199 -1.29 4.54 -13.21
C GLU A 199 -0.17 3.53 -12.96
N LYS A 200 1.08 3.98 -13.06
CA LYS A 200 2.28 3.21 -12.78
C LYS A 200 2.77 3.39 -11.34
N ALA A 201 1.93 3.91 -10.44
CA ALA A 201 2.32 4.07 -9.04
C ALA A 201 2.56 2.71 -8.39
N ASP A 202 3.49 2.69 -7.44
CA ASP A 202 3.63 1.54 -6.56
C ASP A 202 2.47 1.48 -5.56
N ALA A 203 2.31 0.31 -4.95
CA ALA A 203 1.40 0.19 -3.82
C ALA A 203 1.96 0.93 -2.59
N THR A 204 1.08 1.53 -1.81
CA THR A 204 1.41 1.99 -0.45
C THR A 204 1.14 0.86 0.52
N ARG A 205 2.07 0.56 1.43
CA ARG A 205 2.04 -0.63 2.29
C ARG A 205 2.05 -0.22 3.76
N LEU A 206 1.27 -0.93 4.57
CA LEU A 206 1.29 -0.78 6.02
C LEU A 206 2.64 -1.25 6.59
N SER A 207 3.25 -0.46 7.45
CA SER A 207 4.46 -0.87 8.17
C SER A 207 4.16 -1.97 9.18
N ILE A 208 5.10 -2.91 9.36
CA ILE A 208 5.10 -3.88 10.47
C ILE A 208 5.09 -3.22 11.86
N ASP A 209 5.58 -1.98 11.94
CA ASP A 209 5.65 -1.20 13.18
C ASP A 209 4.31 -0.52 13.50
N SER A 210 3.33 -0.57 12.59
CA SER A 210 1.96 -0.09 12.86
C SER A 210 1.19 -1.00 13.81
N LEU A 211 1.75 -2.16 14.15
CA LEU A 211 1.18 -3.12 15.09
C LEU A 211 2.16 -3.35 16.23
N PRO A 212 1.70 -3.40 17.50
CA PRO A 212 2.53 -3.78 18.63
C PRO A 212 3.29 -5.07 18.37
N ALA A 213 4.52 -5.17 18.86
CA ALA A 213 5.31 -6.39 18.76
C ALA A 213 4.55 -7.58 19.39
N GLY A 214 4.59 -8.75 18.74
CA GLY A 214 3.91 -9.96 19.20
C GLY A 214 2.44 -10.11 18.78
N VAL A 215 1.82 -9.07 18.19
CA VAL A 215 0.52 -9.23 17.54
C VAL A 215 0.63 -10.21 16.38
N THR A 216 -0.25 -11.22 16.39
CA THR A 216 -0.41 -12.25 15.35
C THR A 216 -1.77 -12.10 14.66
N PHE A 217 -1.92 -12.74 13.49
CA PHE A 217 -3.21 -12.88 12.83
C PHE A 217 -3.36 -14.23 12.14
N GLU A 218 -4.59 -14.63 11.91
CA GLU A 218 -4.91 -15.94 11.34
C GLU A 218 -5.20 -15.82 9.84
N VAL A 219 -4.75 -16.81 9.08
CA VAL A 219 -5.03 -16.93 7.64
C VAL A 219 -5.69 -18.27 7.40
N ASP A 220 -6.94 -18.22 6.97
CA ASP A 220 -7.69 -19.37 6.50
C ASP A 220 -7.52 -19.49 4.98
N ILE A 221 -7.25 -20.69 4.50
CA ILE A 221 -7.15 -20.97 3.05
C ILE A 221 -8.10 -22.11 2.71
N ASP A 222 -9.06 -21.83 1.85
CA ASP A 222 -9.95 -22.81 1.24
C ASP A 222 -9.35 -23.25 -0.10
N TRP A 223 -8.99 -24.53 -0.19
CA TRP A 223 -8.23 -25.09 -1.29
C TRP A 223 -9.14 -25.67 -2.39
N PRO A 224 -8.79 -25.49 -3.67
CA PRO A 224 -9.43 -26.23 -4.75
C PRO A 224 -9.16 -27.73 -4.60
N VAL A 225 -10.22 -28.54 -4.71
CA VAL A 225 -10.17 -30.00 -4.64
C VAL A 225 -10.83 -30.63 -5.86
N ALA A 226 -10.52 -31.89 -6.15
CA ALA A 226 -11.19 -32.64 -7.22
C ALA A 226 -12.72 -32.70 -6.98
N GLN A 227 -13.49 -32.75 -8.06
CA GLN A 227 -14.95 -32.82 -7.97
C GLN A 227 -15.39 -34.06 -7.16
N GLY A 228 -16.31 -33.86 -6.21
CA GLY A 228 -16.80 -34.92 -5.32
C GLY A 228 -15.93 -35.17 -4.09
N SER A 229 -14.75 -34.57 -4.00
CA SER A 229 -13.93 -34.61 -2.79
C SER A 229 -14.53 -33.76 -1.67
N LYS A 230 -14.15 -34.09 -0.42
CA LYS A 230 -14.50 -33.26 0.74
C LYS A 230 -13.81 -31.89 0.63
N PRO A 231 -14.46 -30.80 1.08
CA PRO A 231 -13.81 -29.49 1.16
C PRO A 231 -12.50 -29.56 1.96
N LEU A 232 -11.47 -28.87 1.49
CA LEU A 232 -10.15 -28.83 2.12
C LEU A 232 -9.85 -27.41 2.58
N LYS A 233 -9.62 -27.24 3.88
CA LYS A 233 -9.33 -25.97 4.52
C LYS A 233 -8.11 -26.09 5.43
N THR A 234 -7.24 -25.09 5.42
CA THR A 234 -6.11 -24.97 6.36
C THR A 234 -6.15 -23.63 7.08
N ARG A 235 -5.58 -23.58 8.29
CA ARG A 235 -5.42 -22.35 9.08
C ARG A 235 -3.95 -22.16 9.44
N HIS A 236 -3.46 -20.93 9.30
CA HIS A 236 -2.07 -20.58 9.56
C HIS A 236 -1.97 -19.31 10.41
N THR A 237 -1.19 -19.37 11.48
CA THR A 237 -0.88 -18.20 12.32
C THR A 237 0.32 -17.45 11.75
N ILE A 238 0.11 -16.18 11.40
CA ILE A 238 1.15 -15.24 10.96
C ILE A 238 1.70 -14.50 12.17
N HIS A 239 2.99 -14.66 12.44
CA HIS A 239 3.63 -14.15 13.66
C HIS A 239 5.04 -13.61 13.44
N GLU A 240 5.68 -13.91 12.31
CA GLU A 240 6.98 -13.35 11.95
C GLU A 240 6.81 -12.04 11.16
N ARG A 241 7.84 -11.18 11.23
CA ARG A 241 7.88 -9.87 10.57
C ARG A 241 9.25 -9.64 9.94
N CYS A 242 9.31 -9.09 8.74
CA CYS A 242 10.55 -8.65 8.12
C CYS A 242 10.35 -7.38 7.31
N CYS A 243 11.47 -6.71 7.01
CA CYS A 243 11.60 -6.01 5.75
C CYS A 243 10.50 -4.94 5.55
N TYR A 244 10.24 -4.16 6.61
CA TYR A 244 9.34 -3.02 6.66
C TYR A 244 7.82 -3.32 6.61
N TRP A 245 7.34 -4.22 5.75
CA TRP A 245 5.89 -4.47 5.54
C TRP A 245 5.52 -5.95 5.36
N GLU A 246 6.46 -6.86 5.57
CA GLU A 246 6.23 -8.30 5.40
C GLU A 246 5.80 -8.95 6.71
N PHE A 247 4.64 -9.58 6.71
CA PHE A 247 4.17 -10.45 7.78
C PHE A 247 4.15 -11.90 7.26
N TYR A 248 4.72 -12.85 7.98
CA TYR A 248 4.84 -14.20 7.46
C TYR A 248 4.85 -15.32 8.50
N THR A 249 4.78 -16.56 8.00
CA THR A 249 5.16 -17.78 8.71
C THR A 249 6.05 -18.63 7.82
N THR A 250 6.97 -19.37 8.44
CA THR A 250 7.92 -20.28 7.76
C THR A 250 7.43 -21.72 7.69
N THR A 251 6.31 -22.03 8.34
CA THR A 251 5.76 -23.38 8.45
C THR A 251 4.61 -23.62 7.49
N PHE A 252 4.70 -23.10 6.26
CA PHE A 252 3.63 -23.21 5.28
C PHE A 252 3.93 -24.26 4.20
N ARG A 253 2.90 -25.02 3.82
CA ARG A 253 2.95 -25.95 2.69
C ARG A 253 1.58 -26.05 2.06
N ALA A 254 1.51 -26.00 0.73
CA ALA A 254 0.29 -26.34 0.02
C ALA A 254 -0.03 -27.83 0.25
N PRO A 255 -1.27 -28.19 0.65
CA PRO A 255 -1.69 -29.57 0.81
C PRO A 255 -1.48 -30.39 -0.47
N ALA A 256 -1.11 -31.66 -0.34
CA ALA A 256 -0.89 -32.54 -1.48
C ALA A 256 -2.22 -32.94 -2.16
N GLU A 257 -3.33 -32.84 -1.42
CA GLU A 257 -4.69 -33.14 -1.85
C GLU A 257 -5.35 -31.99 -2.63
N ALA A 258 -4.76 -30.80 -2.58
CA ALA A 258 -5.21 -29.69 -3.42
C ALA A 258 -4.95 -30.02 -4.90
N VAL A 259 -5.81 -29.51 -5.78
CA VAL A 259 -5.64 -29.63 -7.23
C VAL A 259 -5.39 -28.25 -7.86
N PRO A 260 -4.87 -28.17 -9.10
CA PRO A 260 -4.76 -26.88 -9.78
C PRO A 260 -6.10 -26.15 -9.86
N GLY A 261 -6.11 -24.83 -9.64
CA GLY A 261 -7.33 -24.03 -9.54
C GLY A 261 -7.09 -22.69 -8.86
N SER A 262 -8.05 -22.23 -8.06
CA SER A 262 -7.93 -21.00 -7.28
C SER A 262 -8.29 -21.27 -5.82
N ALA A 263 -7.38 -20.92 -4.92
CA ALA A 263 -7.60 -20.97 -3.49
C ALA A 263 -8.13 -19.62 -3.00
N THR A 264 -9.12 -19.68 -2.11
CA THR A 264 -9.63 -18.49 -1.44
C THR A 264 -8.88 -18.29 -0.13
N VAL A 265 -8.19 -17.17 0.00
CA VAL A 265 -7.43 -16.79 1.20
C VAL A 265 -8.24 -15.76 1.99
N THR A 266 -8.50 -16.03 3.27
CA THR A 266 -9.20 -15.13 4.18
C THR A 266 -8.27 -14.77 5.35
N VAL A 267 -8.03 -13.48 5.56
CA VAL A 267 -7.13 -12.93 6.59
C VAL A 267 -7.95 -12.35 7.74
N HIS A 268 -7.71 -12.84 8.96
CA HIS A 268 -8.40 -12.39 10.16
C HIS A 268 -7.49 -11.49 10.98
N VAL A 269 -7.61 -10.19 10.77
CA VAL A 269 -6.83 -9.18 11.51
C VAL A 269 -7.32 -9.02 12.95
N PRO A 270 -6.44 -8.69 13.90
CA PRO A 270 -6.80 -8.48 15.31
C PRO A 270 -7.70 -7.24 15.49
N ILE A 271 -8.38 -7.19 16.63
CA ILE A 271 -9.03 -5.96 17.10
C ILE A 271 -7.98 -4.85 17.25
N GLY A 272 -8.31 -3.63 16.82
CA GLY A 272 -7.39 -2.49 16.87
C GLY A 272 -6.38 -2.45 15.72
N PHE A 273 -6.62 -3.19 14.63
CA PHE A 273 -5.88 -3.03 13.39
C PHE A 273 -5.94 -1.56 12.90
N PRO A 274 -4.81 -0.94 12.52
CA PRO A 274 -4.69 0.52 12.47
C PRO A 274 -5.47 1.19 11.33
N LEU A 275 -5.84 0.45 10.29
CA LEU A 275 -6.62 0.95 9.15
C LEU A 275 -7.68 -0.09 8.78
N PRO A 276 -8.85 0.30 8.26
CA PRO A 276 -9.86 -0.64 7.82
C PRO A 276 -9.35 -1.51 6.67
N LEU A 277 -9.93 -2.70 6.50
CA LEU A 277 -9.70 -3.52 5.31
C LEU A 277 -10.78 -3.25 4.27
N ALA A 278 -10.39 -3.08 3.00
CA ALA A 278 -11.33 -3.06 1.88
C ALA A 278 -11.99 -4.43 1.68
N THR A 279 -11.20 -5.48 1.88
CA THR A 279 -11.61 -6.88 1.89
C THR A 279 -10.67 -7.65 2.80
N ASN A 280 -11.18 -8.68 3.46
CA ASN A 280 -10.35 -9.64 4.17
C ASN A 280 -10.07 -10.89 3.35
N GLN A 281 -10.57 -10.95 2.11
CA GLN A 281 -10.50 -12.14 1.26
C GLN A 281 -9.96 -11.82 -0.14
N PHE A 282 -9.14 -12.72 -0.67
CA PHE A 282 -8.61 -12.65 -2.04
C PHE A 282 -8.33 -14.04 -2.61
N GLN A 283 -8.19 -14.13 -3.93
CA GLN A 283 -7.95 -15.39 -4.64
C GLN A 283 -6.47 -15.55 -4.99
N VAL A 284 -5.95 -16.77 -4.85
CA VAL A 284 -4.58 -17.14 -5.21
C VAL A 284 -4.60 -18.34 -6.17
N PRO A 285 -3.92 -18.28 -7.32
CA PRO A 285 -3.75 -19.44 -8.18
C PRO A 285 -3.08 -20.61 -7.45
N VAL A 286 -3.58 -21.82 -7.68
CA VAL A 286 -2.93 -23.07 -7.24
C VAL A 286 -2.48 -23.81 -8.47
N VAL A 287 -1.19 -24.16 -8.52
CA VAL A 287 -0.58 -24.85 -9.66
C VAL A 287 0.10 -26.14 -9.22
N ALA A 288 0.15 -27.11 -10.12
CA ALA A 288 0.98 -28.30 -9.91
C ALA A 288 2.46 -27.92 -9.99
N ASN A 289 3.31 -28.54 -9.17
CA ASN A 289 4.75 -28.42 -9.37
C ASN A 289 5.10 -29.01 -10.74
N ALA A 290 5.56 -28.16 -11.65
CA ALA A 290 6.16 -28.59 -12.89
C ALA A 290 7.54 -29.17 -12.57
N THR A 291 7.59 -30.38 -12.03
CA THR A 291 8.82 -31.17 -12.10
C THR A 291 9.22 -31.20 -13.58
N LYS A 292 10.41 -30.68 -13.90
CA LYS A 292 11.00 -30.89 -15.22
C LYS A 292 10.89 -32.39 -15.50
N ALA A 293 10.22 -32.76 -16.58
CA ALA A 293 10.34 -34.11 -17.08
C ALA A 293 11.83 -34.32 -17.39
N ASP A 294 12.47 -35.20 -16.62
CA ASP A 294 13.83 -35.67 -16.89
C ASP A 294 13.88 -36.43 -18.22
#